data_AF-A0A3N5N9A8-F1
#
_entry.id   AF-A0A3N5N9A8-F1
#
_cell.length_a   1.000
_cell.length_b   1.000
_cell.length_c   1.000
_cell.angle_alpha   90.00
_cell.angle_beta   90.00
_cell.angle_gamma   90.00
#
_symmetry.space_group_name_H-M   'P 1'
#
loop_
_entity.id
_entity.type
_entity.pdbx_description
1 polymer ?
#
loop_
_entity_poly.entity_id
_entity_poly.type
_entity_poly.pdbx_seq_one_letter_code
_entity_poly.pdbx_strand_id
1 'polypeptide(L)'
;MTANSPTWSESDQAAIRQQLDRILHSGPFLQSRRRQRFLEYLVNETLAGRGERLKGYNVVMEVFARPETFDPVLDPVVRIEA
;
A
#
# COMPACT_ATOMS: atom_id res chain seq x y z
N MET A 1 -0.48 -7.10 22.74
CA MET A 1 0.75 -6.87 21.94
C MET A 1 0.53 -5.59 21.17
N THR A 2 0.99 -4.45 21.69
CA THR A 2 0.71 -3.12 21.15
C THR A 2 1.60 -2.87 19.93
N ALA A 3 1.00 -2.75 18.74
CA ALA A 3 1.75 -2.33 17.56
C ALA A 3 2.25 -0.90 17.79
N ASN A 4 3.57 -0.76 17.85
CA ASN A 4 4.26 0.50 17.99
C ASN A 4 4.13 1.26 16.66
N SER A 5 3.01 1.95 16.47
CA SER A 5 2.79 2.74 15.26
C SER A 5 3.76 3.93 15.30
N PRO A 6 4.65 4.08 14.31
CA PRO A 6 5.55 5.22 14.27
C PRO A 6 4.73 6.52 14.23
N THR A 7 4.92 7.38 15.22
CA THR A 7 4.37 8.73 15.25
C THR A 7 5.20 9.61 14.31
N TRP A 8 4.77 9.74 13.06
CA TRP A 8 5.41 10.62 12.07
C TRP A 8 5.07 12.08 12.36
N SER A 9 6.07 12.96 12.44
CA SER A 9 5.83 14.41 12.52
C SER A 9 5.24 14.95 11.20
N GLU A 10 4.65 16.14 11.22
CA GLU A 10 4.12 16.75 9.99
C GLU A 10 5.20 16.93 8.90
N SER A 11 6.43 17.27 9.31
CA SER A 11 7.59 17.35 8.42
C SER A 11 7.95 15.98 7.82
N ASP A 12 7.91 14.91 8.62
CA ASP A 12 8.18 13.56 8.13
C ASP A 12 7.11 13.13 7.12
N GLN A 13 5.83 13.39 7.43
CA GLN A 13 4.72 13.06 6.52
C GLN A 13 4.85 13.81 5.19
N ALA A 14 5.26 15.09 5.21
CA ALA A 14 5.51 15.86 4.00
C ALA A 14 6.67 15.26 3.18
N ALA A 15 7.78 14.91 3.83
CA ALA A 15 8.93 14.27 3.18
C ALA A 15 8.57 12.91 2.58
N ILE A 16 7.80 12.08 3.30
CA ILE A 16 7.32 10.77 2.83
C ILE A 16 6.43 10.93 1.60
N ARG A 17 5.47 11.88 1.61
CA ARG A 17 4.61 12.16 0.45
C ARG A 17 5.41 12.64 -0.76
N GLN A 18 6.41 13.49 -0.55
CA GLN A 18 7.28 13.95 -1.63
C GLN A 18 8.13 12.81 -2.21
N GLN A 19 8.60 11.89 -1.36
CA GLN A 19 9.37 10.74 -1.82
C GLN A 19 8.47 9.72 -2.54
N LEU A 20 7.25 9.52 -2.07
CA LEU A 20 6.24 8.72 -2.77
C LEU A 20 6.03 9.24 -4.19
N ASP A 21 5.80 10.54 -4.36
CA ASP A 21 5.63 11.16 -5.67
C ASP A 21 6.81 10.87 -6.62
N ARG A 22 8.05 11.01 -6.14
CA ARG A 22 9.26 10.66 -6.91
C ARG A 22 9.30 9.20 -7.32
N ILE A 23 8.92 8.28 -6.43
CA ILE A 23 8.90 6.84 -6.72
C ILE A 23 7.84 6.51 -7.77
N LEU A 24 6.65 7.10 -7.67
CA LEU A 24 5.56 6.88 -8.62
C LEU A 24 5.91 7.34 -10.04
N HIS A 25 6.71 8.42 -10.14
CA HIS A 25 7.26 8.93 -11.39
C HIS A 25 8.54 8.23 -11.85
N SER A 26 9.04 7.24 -11.11
CA SER A 26 10.21 6.44 -11.52
C SER A 26 9.83 5.30 -12.48
N GLY A 27 10.76 4.90 -13.36
CA GLY A 27 10.50 3.96 -14.45
C GLY A 27 9.68 2.70 -14.10
N PRO A 28 10.03 1.94 -13.04
CA PRO A 28 9.30 0.72 -12.67
C PRO A 28 7.83 0.96 -12.28
N PHE A 29 7.52 2.09 -11.63
CA PHE A 29 6.16 2.43 -11.22
C PHE A 29 5.39 3.14 -12.34
N LEU A 30 6.06 3.96 -13.15
CA LEU A 30 5.45 4.66 -14.28
C LEU A 30 4.73 3.71 -15.25
N GLN A 31 5.29 2.50 -15.43
CA GLN A 31 4.77 1.47 -16.34
C GLN A 31 3.52 0.73 -15.83
N SER A 32 3.12 0.90 -14.56
CA SER A 32 1.99 0.18 -13.99
C SER A 32 1.18 1.04 -13.03
N ARG A 33 0.00 1.49 -13.49
CA ARG A 33 -0.99 2.18 -12.64
C ARG A 33 -1.41 1.34 -11.43
N ARG A 34 -1.36 0.01 -11.54
CA ARG A 34 -1.65 -0.92 -10.43
C ARG A 34 -0.59 -0.80 -9.33
N ARG A 35 0.71 -0.83 -9.70
CA ARG A 35 1.81 -0.66 -8.73
C ARG A 35 1.80 0.73 -8.09
N GLN A 36 1.43 1.76 -8.85
CA GLN A 36 1.28 3.12 -8.33
C GLN A 36 0.21 3.19 -7.24
N ARG A 37 -1.02 2.75 -7.54
CA ARG A 37 -2.13 2.72 -6.59
C ARG A 37 -1.83 1.89 -5.35
N PHE A 38 -1.16 0.75 -5.53
CA PHE A 38 -0.72 -0.09 -4.42
C PHE A 38 0.17 0.67 -3.44
N LEU A 39 1.23 1.29 -3.95
CA LEU A 39 2.19 2.01 -3.12
C LEU A 39 1.58 3.25 -2.47
N GLU A 40 0.76 4.01 -3.22
CA GLU A 40 0.01 5.16 -2.68
C GLU A 40 -0.88 4.75 -1.51
N TYR A 41 -1.64 3.67 -1.66
CA TYR A 41 -2.52 3.17 -0.62
C TYR A 41 -1.75 2.77 0.65
N LEU A 42 -0.68 1.98 0.49
CA LEU A 42 0.15 1.53 1.62
C LEU A 42 0.73 2.71 2.42
N VAL A 43 1.29 3.69 1.71
CA VAL A 43 1.89 4.87 2.35
C VAL A 43 0.82 5.68 3.06
N ASN A 44 -0.33 5.95 2.43
CA ASN A 44 -1.39 6.75 3.04
C ASN A 44 -2.00 6.08 4.27
N GLU A 45 -2.25 4.77 4.25
CA GLU A 45 -2.76 4.03 5.41
C GLU A 45 -1.73 3.98 6.56
N THR A 46 -0.44 3.84 6.23
CA THR A 46 0.64 3.85 7.23
C THR A 46 0.78 5.22 7.88
N LEU A 47 0.76 6.30 7.09
CA LEU A 47 0.78 7.67 7.60
C LEU A 47 -0.46 8.00 8.45
N ALA A 48 -1.60 7.38 8.14
CA ALA A 48 -2.83 7.54 8.91
C ALA A 48 -2.90 6.66 10.17
N GLY A 49 -1.82 5.94 10.52
CA GLY A 49 -1.78 5.04 11.68
C GLY A 49 -2.66 3.79 11.54
N ARG A 50 -3.12 3.48 10.31
CA ARG A 50 -3.98 2.33 10.01
C ARG A 50 -3.19 1.15 9.46
N GLY A 51 -1.89 1.07 9.75
CA GLY A 51 -1.00 0.00 9.29
C GLY A 51 -1.48 -1.41 9.65
N GLU A 52 -2.18 -1.58 10.78
CA GLU A 52 -2.76 -2.88 11.17
C GLU A 52 -3.86 -3.39 10.21
N ARG A 53 -4.45 -2.48 9.41
CA ARG A 53 -5.43 -2.80 8.37
C ARG A 53 -4.78 -3.21 7.04
N LEU A 54 -3.45 -3.10 6.91
CA LEU A 54 -2.69 -3.55 5.74
C LEU A 54 -2.50 -5.08 5.73
N LYS A 55 -3.54 -5.84 6.11
CA LYS A 55 -3.60 -7.28 5.87
C LYS A 55 -3.88 -7.48 4.38
N GLY A 56 -3.17 -8.42 3.75
CA GLY A 56 -3.15 -8.60 2.28
C GLY A 56 -4.52 -8.54 1.59
N TYR A 57 -5.58 -8.98 2.26
CA TYR A 57 -6.97 -8.89 1.79
C TYR A 57 -7.44 -7.45 1.44
N ASN A 58 -7.20 -6.47 2.30
CA ASN A 58 -7.68 -5.08 2.09
C ASN A 58 -6.92 -4.40 0.95
N VAL A 59 -5.64 -4.72 0.81
CA VAL A 59 -4.82 -4.19 -0.28
C VAL A 59 -5.24 -4.79 -1.62
N VAL A 60 -5.70 -6.04 -1.64
CA VAL A 60 -6.26 -6.67 -2.85
C VAL A 60 -7.58 -6.01 -3.26
N MET A 61 -8.50 -5.76 -2.32
CA MET A 61 -9.80 -5.14 -2.65
C MET A 61 -9.64 -3.74 -3.25
N GLU A 62 -8.82 -2.89 -2.63
CA GLU A 62 -8.71 -1.47 -3.00
C GLU A 62 -7.91 -1.26 -4.30
N VAL A 63 -6.95 -2.14 -4.59
CA VAL A 63 -6.02 -1.97 -5.71
C VAL A 63 -6.43 -2.79 -6.95
N PHE A 64 -7.04 -3.97 -6.76
CA PHE A 64 -7.37 -4.87 -7.88
C PHE A 64 -8.77 -4.64 -8.47
N ALA A 65 -9.58 -3.73 -7.89
CA ALA A 65 -10.82 -3.20 -8.47
C ALA A 65 -11.75 -4.25 -9.12
N ARG A 66 -11.78 -5.46 -8.54
CA ARG A 66 -12.82 -6.50 -8.65
C ARG A 66 -12.36 -7.68 -7.82
N PRO A 67 -13.21 -8.12 -6.88
CA PRO A 67 -13.56 -9.53 -6.97
C PRO A 67 -14.90 -9.88 -6.29
N GLU A 68 -15.89 -10.27 -7.07
CA GLU A 68 -16.95 -11.12 -6.49
C GLU A 68 -16.43 -12.54 -6.19
N THR A 69 -15.18 -12.87 -6.55
CA THR A 69 -14.65 -14.25 -6.57
C THR A 69 -13.25 -14.45 -5.95
N PHE A 70 -12.65 -13.45 -5.30
CA PHE A 70 -11.30 -13.56 -4.73
C PHE A 70 -11.40 -14.19 -3.35
N ASP A 71 -10.89 -15.41 -3.24
CA ASP A 71 -10.75 -16.11 -1.98
C ASP A 71 -9.28 -16.05 -1.54
N PRO A 72 -8.96 -15.36 -0.43
CA PRO A 72 -7.59 -15.26 0.10
C PRO A 72 -7.00 -16.61 0.54
N VAL A 73 -7.80 -17.68 0.61
CA VAL A 73 -7.35 -19.07 0.83
C VAL A 73 -6.96 -19.74 -0.49
N LEU A 74 -7.64 -19.40 -1.60
CA LEU A 74 -7.46 -20.06 -2.91
C LEU A 74 -6.52 -19.30 -3.85
N ASP A 75 -6.33 -17.98 -3.68
CA ASP A 75 -5.48 -17.14 -4.54
C ASP A 75 -4.22 -16.63 -3.79
N PRO A 76 -3.12 -17.39 -3.77
CA PRO A 76 -1.89 -17.01 -3.07
C PRO A 76 -1.04 -15.97 -3.82
N VAL A 77 -1.60 -15.26 -4.81
CA VAL A 77 -0.88 -14.23 -5.62
C VAL A 77 -0.18 -13.19 -4.73
N VAL A 78 -0.73 -12.91 -3.55
CA VAL A 78 -0.16 -11.96 -2.58
C VAL A 78 1.15 -12.44 -1.95
N ARG A 79 1.45 -13.75 -2.01
CA ARG A 79 2.62 -14.35 -1.35
C ARG A 79 3.84 -14.50 -2.28
N ILE A 80 3.68 -14.32 -3.60
CA ILE A 80 4.72 -14.66 -4.59
C ILE A 80 5.43 -13.44 -5.21
N GLU A 81 4.86 -12.23 -5.15
CA GLU A 81 5.45 -11.04 -5.80
C GLU A 81 5.99 -9.94 -4.86
N ALA A 82 6.25 -10.25 -3.58
CA ALA A 82 6.83 -9.30 -2.62
C ALA A 82 8.36 -9.19 -2.74
#